data_AF-C2FYM1-F1
#
_entry.id   AF-C2FYM1-F1
#
_cell.length_a   1.000
_cell.length_b   1.000
_cell.length_c   1.000
_cell.angle_alpha   90.00
_cell.angle_beta   90.00
_cell.angle_gamma   90.00
#
_symmetry.space_group_name_H-M   'P 1'
#
loop_
_entity.id
_entity.type
_entity.pdbx_description
1 polymer ?
#
loop_
_entity_poly.entity_id
_entity_poly.type
_entity_poly.pdbx_seq_one_letter_code
_entity_poly.pdbx_strand_id
1 'polypeptide(L)'
;MKNTTELSLLLKKYLTKRIDKEEYEILFLQLSELSNDELKKIVQQELGSVDADPDLADELIDQRLLRIYSKINSTIADKSVASISSGSDKPSTGVFRTWSWIAAAASILLVCGLFFLNRSEKADIHPGLVQRSNDVHPAVSAATLTFENGKKINLDTAVTGVIYEEKGFRIVKSKDGQISYEYDNQHEIETKTNIIETPKAAYTMVVLPDGSKVHLNAMSSIRYPVTFRGDKREVTLVGEGFFEVVKNSAQPFIVHTEGQDVEVLGTTFNINTYDAKKGSKPHW
;
A
#
# COMPACT_ATOMS: atom_id res chain seq x y z
N MET A 1 7.21 33.98 -5.11
CA MET A 1 5.75 34.10 -5.35
C MET A 1 5.39 33.09 -6.43
N LYS A 2 5.20 31.82 -6.05
CA LYS A 2 4.83 30.76 -6.98
C LYS A 2 3.36 30.96 -7.40
N ASN A 3 3.02 30.52 -8.60
CA ASN A 3 1.89 30.90 -9.43
C ASN A 3 0.49 30.56 -8.84
N THR A 4 0.07 31.24 -7.77
CA THR A 4 -1.22 31.01 -7.07
C THR A 4 -2.43 31.10 -8.01
N THR A 5 -2.35 31.91 -9.06
CA THR A 5 -3.39 32.09 -10.08
C THR A 5 -3.56 30.88 -11.00
N GLU A 6 -2.48 30.14 -11.27
CA GLU A 6 -2.54 28.93 -12.08
C GLU A 6 -3.12 27.77 -11.26
N LEU A 7 -2.69 27.64 -10.01
CA LEU A 7 -3.22 26.65 -9.07
C LEU A 7 -4.73 26.81 -8.86
N SER A 8 -5.20 28.04 -8.67
CA SER A 8 -6.64 28.32 -8.48
C SER A 8 -7.46 28.00 -9.73
N LEU A 9 -6.95 28.33 -10.92
CA LEU A 9 -7.60 28.01 -12.18
C LEU A 9 -7.75 26.49 -12.36
N LEU A 10 -6.68 25.74 -12.10
CA LEU A 10 -6.67 24.29 -12.18
C LEU A 10 -7.61 23.65 -11.14
N LEU A 11 -7.60 24.16 -9.90
CA LEU A 11 -8.51 23.70 -8.84
C LEU A 11 -9.99 23.93 -9.22
N LYS A 12 -10.31 25.09 -9.80
CA LYS A 12 -11.67 25.39 -10.28
C LYS A 12 -12.10 24.47 -11.44
N LYS A 13 -11.20 24.17 -12.37
CA LYS A 13 -11.45 23.19 -13.44
C LYS A 13 -11.68 21.79 -12.88
N TYR A 14 -10.92 21.38 -11.86
CA TYR A 14 -11.10 20.10 -11.18
C TYR A 14 -12.48 20.01 -10.52
N LEU A 15 -12.84 21.00 -9.70
CA LEU A 15 -14.12 21.05 -8.98
C LEU A 15 -15.33 21.07 -9.92
N THR A 16 -15.19 21.69 -11.10
CA THR A 16 -16.26 21.73 -12.11
C THR A 16 -16.25 20.54 -13.08
N LYS A 17 -15.38 19.53 -12.85
CA LYS A 17 -15.19 18.34 -13.71
C LYS A 17 -14.83 18.69 -15.16
N ARG A 18 -14.06 19.76 -15.36
CA ARG A 18 -13.60 20.27 -16.67
C ARG A 18 -12.08 20.23 -16.84
N ILE A 19 -11.37 19.55 -15.95
CA ILE A 19 -9.91 19.42 -16.01
C ILE A 19 -9.51 18.29 -16.97
N ASP A 20 -8.44 18.51 -17.75
CA ASP A 20 -7.85 17.46 -18.57
C ASP A 20 -6.72 16.70 -17.85
N LYS A 21 -6.15 15.69 -18.52
CA LYS A 21 -5.15 14.81 -17.92
C LYS A 21 -3.82 15.52 -17.59
N GLU A 22 -3.39 16.43 -18.45
CA GLU A 22 -2.11 17.15 -18.26
C GLU A 22 -2.27 18.22 -17.17
N GLU A 23 -3.38 18.95 -17.20
CA GLU A 23 -3.79 19.90 -16.18
C GLU A 23 -3.96 19.25 -14.81
N TYR A 24 -4.51 18.03 -14.77
CA TYR A 24 -4.64 17.26 -13.55
C TYR A 24 -3.28 16.90 -12.93
N GLU A 25 -2.31 16.48 -13.74
CA GLU A 25 -0.96 16.16 -13.24
C GLU A 25 -0.24 17.40 -12.72
N ILE A 26 -0.40 18.55 -13.39
CA ILE A 26 0.18 19.84 -12.96
C ILE A 26 -0.47 20.30 -11.65
N LEU A 27 -1.80 20.29 -11.57
CA LEU A 27 -2.55 20.58 -10.34
C LEU A 27 -2.04 19.72 -9.20
N PHE A 28 -1.94 18.41 -9.42
CA PHE A 28 -1.51 17.47 -8.41
C PHE A 28 -0.06 17.69 -7.96
N LEU A 29 0.87 17.95 -8.88
CA LEU A 29 2.25 18.28 -8.53
C LEU A 29 2.34 19.53 -7.68
N GLN A 30 1.59 20.57 -8.02
CA GLN A 30 1.56 21.81 -7.24
C GLN A 30 0.92 21.62 -5.86
N LEU A 31 -0.17 20.84 -5.77
CA LEU A 31 -0.79 20.48 -4.49
C LEU A 31 0.15 19.64 -3.62
N SER A 32 1.01 18.82 -4.22
CA SER A 32 1.96 17.96 -3.50
C SER A 32 3.04 18.76 -2.75
N GLU A 33 3.39 19.95 -3.22
CA GLU A 33 4.38 20.84 -2.59
C GLU A 33 3.80 21.65 -1.41
N LEU A 34 2.47 21.69 -1.23
CA LEU A 34 1.82 22.49 -0.20
C LEU A 34 1.67 21.72 1.12
N SER A 35 1.87 22.40 2.25
CA SER A 35 1.52 21.83 3.56
C SER A 35 0.00 21.63 3.70
N ASN A 36 -0.42 20.78 4.63
CA ASN A 36 -1.84 20.50 4.87
C ASN A 36 -2.62 21.77 5.25
N ASP A 37 -2.01 22.67 6.02
CA ASP A 37 -2.62 23.92 6.45
C ASP A 37 -2.74 24.94 5.31
N GLU A 38 -1.76 24.99 4.40
CA GLU A 38 -1.80 25.84 3.21
C GLU A 38 -2.84 25.34 2.21
N LEU A 39 -2.92 24.02 2.01
CA LEU A 39 -3.92 23.39 1.16
C LEU A 39 -5.34 23.71 1.66
N LYS A 40 -5.60 23.53 2.96
CA LYS A 40 -6.90 23.87 3.57
C LYS A 40 -7.26 25.33 3.33
N LYS A 41 -6.31 26.26 3.52
CA LYS A 41 -6.53 27.69 3.26
C LYS A 41 -6.86 27.99 1.80
N ILE A 42 -6.15 27.38 0.86
CA ILE A 42 -6.36 27.61 -0.58
C ILE A 42 -7.71 27.04 -1.03
N VAL A 43 -8.04 25.82 -0.59
CA VAL A 43 -9.34 25.19 -0.87
C VAL A 43 -10.48 26.04 -0.33
N GLN A 44 -10.36 26.52 0.92
CA GLN A 44 -11.34 27.42 1.54
C GLN A 44 -11.46 28.78 0.84
N GLN A 45 -10.34 29.33 0.34
CA GLN A 45 -10.32 30.61 -0.36
C GLN A 45 -10.95 30.53 -1.76
N GLU A 46 -10.72 29.44 -2.49
CA GLU A 46 -11.24 29.26 -3.87
C GLU A 46 -12.70 28.78 -3.92
N LEU A 47 -13.18 28.11 -2.87
CA LEU A 47 -14.58 27.67 -2.73
C LEU A 47 -15.51 28.75 -2.16
N GLY A 48 -15.07 30.02 -2.11
CA GLY A 48 -15.70 31.16 -1.41
C GLY A 48 -17.21 31.06 -1.13
N SER A 49 -17.56 31.07 0.17
CA SER A 49 -18.88 31.30 0.77
C SER A 49 -20.13 30.64 0.15
N VAL A 50 -19.97 29.60 -0.65
CA VAL A 50 -21.10 28.77 -1.12
C VAL A 50 -20.97 27.44 -0.43
N ASP A 51 -21.74 27.25 0.65
CA ASP A 51 -22.10 25.97 1.30
C ASP A 51 -21.14 24.81 0.99
N ALA A 52 -19.87 24.98 1.37
CA ALA A 52 -18.84 24.01 1.06
C ALA A 52 -18.98 22.86 2.05
N ASP A 53 -19.31 21.70 1.51
CA ASP A 53 -19.32 20.43 2.22
C ASP A 53 -17.93 20.20 2.83
N PRO A 54 -17.78 20.19 4.17
CA PRO A 54 -16.52 19.90 4.85
C PRO A 54 -15.91 18.57 4.37
N ASP A 55 -16.76 17.62 3.98
CA ASP A 55 -16.37 16.31 3.50
C ASP A 55 -15.62 16.38 2.16
N LEU A 56 -15.82 17.42 1.35
CA LEU A 56 -15.13 17.59 0.06
C LEU A 56 -13.66 18.02 0.24
N ALA A 57 -13.38 18.84 1.24
CA ALA A 57 -12.00 19.22 1.57
C ALA A 57 -11.22 18.02 2.11
N ASP A 58 -11.86 17.20 2.93
CA ASP A 58 -11.29 15.97 3.48
C ASP A 58 -11.14 14.89 2.37
N GLU A 59 -12.10 14.76 1.45
CA GLU A 59 -11.99 13.88 0.27
C GLU A 59 -10.80 14.26 -0.64
N LEU A 60 -10.59 15.56 -0.87
CA LEU A 60 -9.44 16.07 -1.63
C LEU A 60 -8.10 15.74 -0.96
N ILE A 61 -8.05 15.80 0.37
CA ILE A 61 -6.87 15.42 1.16
C ILE A 61 -6.65 13.91 1.08
N ASP A 62 -7.70 13.11 1.17
CA ASP A 62 -7.63 11.65 1.10
C ASP A 62 -7.22 11.16 -0.30
N GLN A 63 -7.78 11.75 -1.36
CA GLN A 63 -7.36 11.46 -2.73
C GLN A 63 -5.90 11.87 -2.99
N ARG A 64 -5.43 12.98 -2.37
CA ARG A 64 -4.02 13.37 -2.40
C ARG A 64 -3.15 12.32 -1.73
N LEU A 65 -3.51 11.85 -0.54
CA LEU A 65 -2.75 10.84 0.20
C LEU A 65 -2.65 9.54 -0.61
N LEU A 66 -3.76 9.02 -1.12
CA LEU A 66 -3.80 7.78 -1.91
C LEU A 66 -2.89 7.82 -3.15
N ARG A 67 -2.81 8.96 -3.85
CA ARG A 67 -1.92 9.09 -5.02
C ARG A 67 -0.48 9.44 -4.69
N ILE A 68 -0.20 10.14 -3.58
CA ILE A 68 1.18 10.32 -3.11
C ILE A 68 1.77 8.96 -2.75
N TYR A 69 0.99 8.12 -2.06
CA TYR A 69 1.40 6.74 -1.78
C TYR A 69 1.65 5.94 -3.07
N SER A 70 0.81 6.09 -4.10
CA SER A 70 1.03 5.38 -5.38
C SER A 70 2.24 5.90 -6.16
N LYS A 71 2.49 7.23 -6.17
CA LYS A 71 3.61 7.85 -6.89
C LYS A 71 4.95 7.66 -6.17
N ILE A 72 4.96 7.60 -4.84
CA ILE A 72 6.13 7.19 -4.05
C ILE A 72 6.49 5.73 -4.38
N ASN A 73 5.49 4.85 -4.44
CA ASN A 73 5.71 3.44 -4.78
C ASN A 73 6.15 3.24 -6.25
N SER A 74 5.66 4.03 -7.19
CA SER A 74 6.12 3.99 -8.59
C SER A 74 7.51 4.61 -8.77
N THR A 75 7.86 5.64 -8.00
CA THR A 75 9.18 6.29 -8.05
C THR A 75 10.27 5.42 -7.40
N ILE A 76 9.90 4.58 -6.42
CA ILE A 76 10.80 3.56 -5.85
C ILE A 76 11.01 2.39 -6.83
N ALA A 77 10.00 2.07 -7.65
CA ALA A 77 10.10 1.02 -8.67
C ALA A 77 10.94 1.44 -9.90
N ASP A 78 10.86 2.70 -10.34
CA ASP A 78 11.56 3.19 -11.55
C ASP A 78 13.04 3.54 -11.33
N LYS A 79 13.51 3.64 -10.07
CA LYS A 79 14.89 4.05 -9.76
C LYS A 79 15.94 2.94 -9.89
N SER A 80 15.61 1.81 -10.52
CA SER A 80 16.54 0.69 -10.76
C SER A 80 16.94 0.49 -12.24
N VAL A 81 16.44 1.31 -13.18
CA VAL A 81 16.78 1.17 -14.61
C VAL A 81 16.98 2.53 -15.30
N ALA A 82 18.02 3.28 -14.92
CA ALA A 82 18.46 4.43 -15.72
C ALA A 82 19.93 4.83 -15.47
N SER A 83 20.86 4.13 -16.12
CA SER A 83 22.14 4.66 -16.62
C SER A 83 22.67 3.58 -17.60
N ILE A 84 22.90 3.84 -18.89
CA ILE A 84 23.96 4.68 -19.46
C ILE A 84 23.56 5.00 -20.92
N SER A 85 23.62 6.27 -21.34
CA SER A 85 23.73 6.64 -22.74
C SER A 85 25.01 7.47 -22.99
N SER A 86 25.63 7.15 -24.13
CA SER A 86 26.55 7.89 -25.01
C SER A 86 27.35 9.10 -24.51
N GLY A 87 28.65 9.10 -24.86
CA GLY A 87 29.49 10.29 -25.02
C GLY A 87 30.12 10.33 -26.42
N SER A 88 29.96 11.47 -27.10
CA SER A 88 30.52 11.85 -28.40
C SER A 88 31.90 12.52 -28.28
N ASP A 89 32.67 12.64 -29.39
CA ASP A 89 33.10 13.93 -29.99
C ASP A 89 34.06 13.79 -31.21
N LYS A 90 33.97 14.76 -32.14
CA LYS A 90 34.62 14.97 -33.49
C LYS A 90 35.95 15.79 -33.36
N PRO A 91 36.78 16.19 -34.41
CA PRO A 91 36.49 16.44 -35.85
C PRO A 91 37.63 16.26 -36.94
N SER A 92 37.22 16.48 -38.22
CA SER A 92 37.89 16.97 -39.49
C SER A 92 39.30 16.49 -39.93
N THR A 93 39.62 16.19 -41.20
CA THR A 93 39.66 17.04 -42.43
C THR A 93 40.01 16.20 -43.69
N GLY A 94 39.71 16.71 -44.90
CA GLY A 94 40.62 16.64 -46.07
C GLY A 94 40.60 15.40 -47.00
N VAL A 95 40.33 15.65 -48.29
CA VAL A 95 40.06 14.70 -49.39
C VAL A 95 41.33 14.08 -50.02
N PHE A 96 41.30 12.80 -50.44
CA PHE A 96 41.60 12.25 -51.80
C PHE A 96 42.27 10.85 -51.85
N ARG A 97 41.50 9.89 -52.41
CA ARG A 97 41.84 8.94 -53.50
C ARG A 97 43.16 8.14 -53.40
N THR A 98 43.06 6.83 -53.18
CA THR A 98 43.72 5.79 -54.02
C THR A 98 43.00 4.44 -53.95
N TRP A 99 42.53 3.99 -55.10
CA TRP A 99 41.61 2.87 -55.31
C TRP A 99 42.37 1.55 -55.47
N SER A 100 43.14 1.15 -54.46
CA SER A 100 43.83 -0.16 -54.46
C SER A 100 43.87 -0.85 -53.09
N TRP A 101 43.37 -0.23 -52.01
CA TRP A 101 43.27 -0.86 -50.68
C TRP A 101 41.90 -1.48 -50.38
N ILE A 102 40.88 -1.21 -51.20
CA ILE A 102 39.51 -1.73 -50.96
C ILE A 102 39.44 -3.25 -51.20
N ALA A 103 40.24 -3.81 -52.11
CA ALA A 103 40.24 -5.25 -52.35
C ALA A 103 40.85 -6.05 -51.17
N ALA A 104 41.87 -5.51 -50.50
CA ALA A 104 42.49 -6.14 -49.33
C ALA A 104 41.62 -5.99 -48.06
N ALA A 105 40.96 -4.84 -47.88
CA ALA A 105 40.04 -4.64 -46.77
C ALA A 105 38.77 -5.50 -46.90
N ALA A 106 38.24 -5.68 -48.10
CA ALA A 106 37.08 -6.54 -48.35
C ALA A 106 37.37 -8.02 -48.05
N SER A 107 38.58 -8.49 -48.33
CA SER A 107 38.99 -9.87 -48.03
C SER A 107 39.17 -10.10 -46.52
N ILE A 108 39.70 -9.11 -45.79
CA ILE A 108 39.79 -9.18 -44.31
C ILE A 108 38.40 -9.12 -43.67
N LEU A 109 37.49 -8.25 -44.14
CA LEU A 109 36.11 -8.19 -43.65
C LEU A 109 35.31 -9.46 -43.96
N LEU A 110 35.56 -10.12 -45.10
CA LEU A 110 34.90 -11.36 -45.47
C LEU A 110 35.42 -12.54 -44.64
N VAL A 111 36.73 -12.59 -44.36
CA VAL A 111 37.30 -13.60 -43.44
C VAL A 111 36.85 -13.37 -42.00
N CYS A 112 36.83 -12.12 -41.51
CA CYS A 112 36.31 -11.79 -40.18
C CYS A 112 34.80 -12.03 -40.07
N GLY A 113 34.04 -11.73 -41.13
CA GLY A 113 32.61 -11.98 -41.21
C GLY A 113 32.28 -13.47 -41.22
N LEU A 114 33.01 -14.27 -42.02
CA LEU A 114 32.89 -15.74 -41.99
C LEU A 114 33.34 -16.32 -40.65
N PHE A 115 34.39 -15.76 -40.05
CA PHE A 115 34.83 -16.16 -38.71
C PHE A 115 33.75 -15.87 -37.67
N PHE A 116 33.12 -14.69 -37.69
CA PHE A 116 32.03 -14.34 -36.77
C PHE A 116 30.74 -15.14 -37.03
N LEU A 117 30.40 -15.40 -38.29
CA LEU A 117 29.23 -16.23 -38.65
C LEU A 117 29.43 -17.70 -38.26
N ASN A 118 30.67 -18.19 -38.30
CA ASN A 118 31.02 -19.54 -37.85
C ASN A 118 31.34 -19.59 -36.34
N ARG A 119 31.34 -18.43 -35.67
CA ARG A 119 31.39 -18.26 -34.20
C ARG A 119 30.01 -17.89 -33.64
N SER A 120 28.95 -18.30 -34.32
CA SER A 120 27.65 -18.47 -33.66
C SER A 120 27.82 -19.62 -32.66
N GLU A 121 28.33 -19.26 -31.49
CA GLU A 121 28.26 -20.11 -30.32
C GLU A 121 26.80 -20.51 -30.21
N LYS A 122 26.55 -21.82 -30.34
CA LYS A 122 25.31 -22.37 -29.82
C LYS A 122 25.30 -21.92 -28.38
N ALA A 123 24.47 -20.92 -28.07
CA ALA A 123 24.09 -20.68 -26.70
C ALA A 123 23.52 -22.01 -26.24
N ASP A 124 24.28 -22.73 -25.41
CA ASP A 124 23.78 -23.89 -24.71
C ASP A 124 22.59 -23.39 -23.89
N ILE A 125 21.39 -23.56 -24.44
CA ILE A 125 20.16 -23.43 -23.69
C ILE A 125 20.21 -24.59 -22.72
N HIS A 126 20.77 -24.36 -21.53
CA HIS A 126 20.55 -25.21 -20.39
C HIS A 126 19.04 -25.19 -20.14
N PRO A 127 18.31 -26.30 -20.37
CA PRO A 127 16.90 -26.34 -20.05
C PRO A 127 16.79 -26.48 -18.53
N GLY A 128 16.48 -25.36 -17.88
CA GLY A 128 15.83 -25.36 -16.58
C GLY A 128 16.60 -24.67 -15.46
N LEU A 129 16.57 -23.34 -15.42
CA LEU A 129 16.48 -22.57 -14.17
C LEU A 129 15.93 -21.16 -14.42
N VAL A 130 14.72 -21.00 -14.98
CA VAL A 130 13.87 -19.83 -14.63
C VAL A 130 12.40 -20.23 -14.73
N GLN A 131 11.92 -21.03 -13.77
CA GLN A 131 10.52 -20.95 -13.38
C GLN A 131 10.46 -20.32 -11.99
N ARG A 132 10.53 -18.99 -11.98
CA ARG A 132 9.83 -18.18 -10.98
C ARG A 132 9.22 -16.98 -11.68
N SER A 133 8.11 -17.23 -12.38
CA SER A 133 7.04 -16.25 -12.36
C SER A 133 6.54 -16.17 -10.91
N ASN A 134 7.24 -15.39 -10.08
CA ASN A 134 6.63 -14.82 -8.89
C ASN A 134 5.74 -13.66 -9.37
N ASP A 135 4.79 -13.96 -10.26
CA ASP A 135 3.69 -13.04 -10.47
C ASP A 135 2.89 -13.13 -9.17
N VAL A 136 3.15 -12.19 -8.26
CA VAL A 136 2.43 -12.12 -6.99
C VAL A 136 1.03 -11.72 -7.38
N HIS A 137 0.08 -12.67 -7.31
CA HIS A 137 -1.33 -12.37 -7.44
C HIS A 137 -1.67 -11.13 -6.60
N PRO A 138 -2.56 -10.26 -7.08
CA PRO A 138 -2.96 -9.06 -6.34
C PRO A 138 -3.32 -9.45 -4.91
N ALA A 139 -2.98 -8.58 -3.96
CA ALA A 139 -3.22 -8.87 -2.56
C ALA A 139 -4.71 -9.22 -2.35
N VAL A 140 -4.98 -10.38 -1.74
CA VAL A 140 -6.35 -10.88 -1.58
C VAL A 140 -6.88 -10.47 -0.21
N SER A 141 -8.17 -10.12 -0.10
CA SER A 141 -8.81 -9.99 1.21
C SER A 141 -8.96 -11.38 1.82
N ALA A 142 -8.04 -11.76 2.72
CA ALA A 142 -8.02 -13.10 3.30
C ALA A 142 -7.41 -13.08 4.71
N ALA A 143 -8.04 -13.81 5.63
CA ALA A 143 -7.56 -13.96 6.99
C ALA A 143 -8.14 -15.21 7.65
N THR A 144 -7.49 -15.67 8.72
CA THR A 144 -8.00 -16.74 9.58
C THR A 144 -8.33 -16.17 10.95
N LEU A 145 -9.57 -16.35 11.40
CA LEU A 145 -10.00 -16.07 12.77
C LEU A 145 -9.85 -17.34 13.61
N THR A 146 -9.05 -17.25 14.67
CA THR A 146 -8.83 -18.30 15.67
C THR A 146 -9.46 -17.87 16.99
N PHE A 147 -10.30 -18.74 17.55
CA PHE A 147 -10.91 -18.56 18.87
C PHE A 147 -10.05 -19.20 19.97
N GLU A 148 -10.27 -18.79 21.21
CA GLU A 148 -9.59 -19.37 22.39
C GLU A 148 -9.74 -20.90 22.50
N ASN A 149 -10.87 -21.46 22.08
CA ASN A 149 -11.09 -22.92 22.06
C ASN A 149 -10.33 -23.64 20.92
N GLY A 150 -9.50 -22.94 20.16
CA GLY A 150 -8.73 -23.48 19.04
C GLY A 150 -9.50 -23.63 17.73
N LYS A 151 -10.81 -23.34 17.69
CA LYS A 151 -11.58 -23.32 16.45
C LYS A 151 -11.00 -22.25 15.53
N LYS A 152 -10.89 -22.58 14.23
CA LYS A 152 -10.42 -21.68 13.18
C LYS A 152 -11.49 -21.50 12.11
N ILE A 153 -11.67 -20.27 11.66
CA ILE A 153 -12.54 -19.91 10.54
C ILE A 153 -11.69 -19.18 9.51
N ASN A 154 -11.63 -19.73 8.30
CA ASN A 154 -11.08 -19.01 7.16
C ASN A 154 -12.12 -17.99 6.68
N LEU A 155 -11.81 -16.71 6.85
CA LEU A 155 -12.70 -15.60 6.55
C LEU A 155 -12.89 -15.40 5.05
N ASP A 156 -11.98 -15.86 4.19
CA ASP A 156 -12.15 -15.81 2.73
C ASP A 156 -13.30 -16.74 2.30
N THR A 157 -13.23 -18.01 2.72
CA THR A 157 -14.23 -19.04 2.36
C THR A 157 -15.53 -18.97 3.16
N ALA A 158 -15.58 -18.20 4.24
CA ALA A 158 -16.79 -18.10 5.07
C ALA A 158 -17.92 -17.40 4.31
N VAL A 159 -19.13 -17.95 4.44
CA VAL A 159 -20.35 -17.37 3.86
C VAL A 159 -20.65 -16.02 4.55
N THR A 160 -21.13 -15.04 3.80
CA THR A 160 -21.65 -13.78 4.35
C THR A 160 -22.75 -14.06 5.38
N GLY A 161 -22.75 -13.30 6.48
CA GLY A 161 -23.70 -13.46 7.58
C GLY A 161 -23.02 -13.94 8.86
N VAL A 162 -23.75 -14.64 9.72
CA VAL A 162 -23.24 -15.13 11.00
C VAL A 162 -22.24 -16.27 10.75
N ILE A 163 -20.97 -16.03 11.11
CA ILE A 163 -19.89 -17.02 10.96
C ILE A 163 -19.57 -17.74 12.27
N TYR A 164 -19.93 -17.13 13.39
CA TYR A 164 -19.78 -17.71 14.72
C TYR A 164 -20.87 -17.15 15.63
N GLU A 165 -21.41 -18.02 16.48
CA GLU A 165 -22.41 -17.65 17.47
C GLU A 165 -22.14 -18.44 18.74
N GLU A 166 -22.09 -17.73 19.86
CA GLU A 166 -21.98 -18.28 21.19
C GLU A 166 -22.89 -17.46 22.12
N LYS A 167 -23.14 -17.98 23.32
CA LYS A 167 -24.04 -17.31 24.28
C LYS A 167 -23.53 -15.89 24.57
N GLY A 168 -24.33 -14.88 24.23
CA GLY A 168 -24.03 -13.47 24.46
C GLY A 168 -23.41 -12.71 23.30
N PHE A 169 -22.90 -13.37 22.24
CA PHE A 169 -22.40 -12.66 21.06
C PHE A 169 -22.41 -13.50 19.77
N ARG A 170 -22.50 -12.81 18.64
CA ARG A 170 -22.29 -13.38 17.31
C ARG A 170 -21.31 -12.55 16.50
N ILE A 171 -20.59 -13.23 15.62
CA ILE A 171 -19.65 -12.61 14.68
C ILE A 171 -20.27 -12.68 13.29
N VAL A 172 -20.31 -11.52 12.63
CA VAL A 172 -20.93 -11.36 11.32
C VAL A 172 -19.87 -10.96 10.30
N LYS A 173 -19.86 -11.64 9.16
CA LYS A 173 -19.08 -11.26 7.97
C LYS A 173 -19.99 -10.50 7.01
N SER A 174 -19.61 -9.27 6.65
CA SER A 174 -20.32 -8.48 5.63
C SER A 174 -20.00 -8.97 4.20
N LYS A 175 -20.74 -8.48 3.20
CA LYS A 175 -20.46 -8.79 1.79
C LYS A 175 -19.07 -8.30 1.34
N ASP A 176 -18.60 -7.23 1.96
CA ASP A 176 -17.32 -6.60 1.67
C ASP A 176 -16.15 -7.27 2.43
N GLY A 177 -16.43 -8.35 3.16
CA GLY A 177 -15.43 -9.12 3.90
C GLY A 177 -15.06 -8.56 5.27
N GLN A 178 -15.73 -7.49 5.72
CA GLN A 178 -15.55 -6.92 7.05
C GLN A 178 -16.11 -7.86 8.12
N ILE A 179 -15.43 -7.94 9.26
CA ILE A 179 -15.89 -8.69 10.44
C ILE A 179 -16.37 -7.71 11.50
N SER A 180 -17.57 -7.96 12.03
CA SER A 180 -18.17 -7.22 13.14
C SER A 180 -18.68 -8.14 14.24
N TYR A 181 -18.80 -7.59 15.44
CA TYR A 181 -19.35 -8.26 16.62
C TYR A 181 -20.71 -7.67 16.97
N GLU A 182 -21.67 -8.55 17.25
CA GLU A 182 -22.99 -8.18 17.74
C GLU A 182 -23.22 -8.87 19.09
N TYR A 183 -23.55 -8.09 20.11
CA TYR A 183 -23.70 -8.55 21.49
C TYR A 183 -25.17 -8.62 21.91
N ASP A 184 -25.50 -9.62 22.73
CA ASP A 184 -26.74 -9.70 23.47
C ASP A 184 -26.53 -9.16 24.88
N ASN A 185 -27.26 -8.11 25.24
CA ASN A 185 -27.15 -7.40 26.52
C ASN A 185 -27.61 -8.22 27.74
N GLN A 186 -28.14 -9.43 27.55
CA GLN A 186 -28.68 -10.26 28.62
C GLN A 186 -27.67 -11.22 29.26
N HIS A 187 -26.50 -11.42 28.65
CA HIS A 187 -25.55 -12.44 29.07
C HIS A 187 -24.18 -11.85 29.38
N GLU A 188 -23.61 -12.25 30.51
CA GLU A 188 -22.23 -11.90 30.84
C GLU A 188 -21.27 -12.72 29.96
N ILE A 189 -20.50 -12.03 29.12
CA ILE A 189 -19.56 -12.67 28.18
C ILE A 189 -18.21 -12.84 28.86
N GLU A 190 -17.79 -14.07 29.15
CA GLU A 190 -16.43 -14.34 29.63
C GLU A 190 -15.38 -13.67 28.72
N THR A 191 -14.30 -13.16 29.31
CA THR A 191 -13.23 -12.48 28.58
C THR A 191 -12.40 -13.49 27.78
N LYS A 192 -12.97 -13.94 26.66
CA LYS A 192 -12.30 -14.82 25.70
C LYS A 192 -11.45 -13.99 24.74
N THR A 193 -10.39 -14.58 24.20
CA THR A 193 -9.54 -13.91 23.20
C THR A 193 -9.72 -14.48 21.81
N ASN A 194 -9.65 -13.59 20.82
CA ASN A 194 -9.63 -13.91 19.41
C ASN A 194 -8.30 -13.50 18.80
N ILE A 195 -7.91 -14.21 17.76
CA ILE A 195 -6.73 -13.91 16.96
C ILE A 195 -7.15 -13.87 15.50
N ILE A 196 -6.83 -12.78 14.81
CA ILE A 196 -6.98 -12.69 13.35
C ILE A 196 -5.58 -12.65 12.75
N GLU A 197 -5.34 -13.50 11.76
CA GLU A 197 -4.04 -13.63 11.08
C GLU A 197 -4.23 -13.52 9.57
N THR A 198 -3.42 -12.69 8.91
CA THR A 198 -3.38 -12.55 7.46
C THR A 198 -2.21 -13.37 6.87
N PRO A 199 -2.43 -14.19 5.83
CA PRO A 199 -1.34 -14.88 5.15
C PRO A 199 -0.48 -13.91 4.33
N LYS A 200 0.56 -14.46 3.70
CA LYS A 200 1.39 -13.70 2.75
C LYS A 200 0.54 -13.18 1.59
N ALA A 201 0.80 -11.95 1.16
CA ALA A 201 0.08 -11.28 0.07
C ALA A 201 -1.45 -11.20 0.30
N ALA A 202 -1.87 -11.02 1.56
CA ALA A 202 -3.27 -10.81 1.90
C ALA A 202 -3.43 -9.66 2.89
N TYR A 203 -4.62 -9.07 2.93
CA TYR A 203 -4.98 -8.05 3.92
C TYR A 203 -6.39 -8.31 4.45
N THR A 204 -6.76 -7.66 5.54
CA THR A 204 -8.14 -7.68 6.03
C THR A 204 -8.46 -6.46 6.89
N MET A 205 -9.74 -6.18 7.10
CA MET A 205 -10.21 -5.15 8.02
C MET A 205 -11.09 -5.79 9.11
N VAL A 206 -10.80 -5.45 10.36
CA VAL A 206 -11.50 -5.93 11.55
C VAL A 206 -12.13 -4.76 12.27
N VAL A 207 -13.40 -4.91 12.67
CA VAL A 207 -14.04 -4.00 13.62
C VAL A 207 -13.96 -4.64 15.01
N LEU A 208 -13.25 -3.98 15.92
CA LEU A 208 -13.07 -4.41 17.30
C LEU A 208 -14.35 -4.21 18.13
N PRO A 209 -14.46 -4.83 19.32
CA PRO A 209 -15.64 -4.72 20.19
C PRO A 209 -16.08 -3.30 20.55
N ASP A 210 -15.15 -2.34 20.58
CA ASP A 210 -15.41 -0.93 20.88
C ASP A 210 -15.77 -0.09 19.64
N GLY A 211 -15.81 -0.71 18.46
CA GLY A 211 -16.05 -0.04 17.17
C GLY A 211 -14.78 0.47 16.48
N SER A 212 -13.60 0.34 17.11
CA SER A 212 -12.33 0.70 16.47
C SER A 212 -12.06 -0.19 15.26
N LYS A 213 -11.50 0.37 14.18
CA LYS A 213 -11.18 -0.38 12.97
C LYS A 213 -9.69 -0.63 12.89
N VAL A 214 -9.33 -1.84 12.46
CA VAL A 214 -7.93 -2.21 12.23
C VAL A 214 -7.81 -2.85 10.86
N HIS A 215 -6.97 -2.26 10.01
CA HIS A 215 -6.58 -2.84 8.73
C HIS A 215 -5.25 -3.56 8.92
N LEU A 216 -5.24 -4.87 8.73
CA LEU A 216 -4.04 -5.70 8.83
C LEU A 216 -3.46 -5.93 7.44
N ASN A 217 -2.15 -5.69 7.31
CA ASN A 217 -1.41 -5.97 6.08
C ASN A 217 -0.95 -7.44 6.05
N ALA A 218 -0.21 -7.86 5.03
CA ALA A 218 0.23 -9.25 4.84
C ALA A 218 1.13 -9.76 5.97
N MET A 219 0.99 -11.04 6.34
CA MET A 219 1.79 -11.64 7.43
C MET A 219 1.67 -10.87 8.75
N SER A 220 0.48 -10.36 9.04
CA SER A 220 0.17 -9.64 10.27
C SER A 220 -0.84 -10.43 11.10
N SER A 221 -0.85 -10.16 12.40
CA SER A 221 -1.80 -10.76 13.31
C SER A 221 -2.14 -9.83 14.45
N ILE A 222 -3.41 -9.84 14.85
CA ILE A 222 -3.90 -9.11 16.01
C ILE A 222 -4.60 -10.08 16.97
N ARG A 223 -4.23 -9.99 18.24
CA ARG A 223 -4.91 -10.66 19.35
C ARG A 223 -5.67 -9.62 20.17
N TYR A 224 -6.94 -9.90 20.45
CA TYR A 224 -7.83 -8.97 21.16
C TYR A 224 -8.94 -9.74 21.91
N PRO A 225 -9.49 -9.17 22.99
CA PRO A 225 -10.59 -9.80 23.71
C PRO A 225 -11.91 -9.68 22.94
N VAL A 226 -12.87 -10.59 23.19
CA VAL A 226 -14.25 -10.49 22.69
C VAL A 226 -15.00 -9.29 23.27
N THR A 227 -14.53 -8.71 24.37
CA THR A 227 -15.08 -7.49 24.95
C THR A 227 -13.99 -6.79 25.75
N PHE A 228 -13.92 -5.45 25.66
CA PHE A 228 -12.98 -4.68 26.48
C PHE A 228 -13.60 -4.39 27.84
N ARG A 229 -13.13 -5.09 28.87
CA ARG A 229 -13.52 -4.87 30.28
C ARG A 229 -12.44 -4.10 31.02
N GLY A 230 -12.84 -3.42 32.09
CA GLY A 230 -11.91 -2.70 32.96
C GLY A 230 -11.62 -1.28 32.47
N ASP A 231 -10.43 -0.79 32.81
CA ASP A 231 -9.99 0.59 32.60
C ASP A 231 -9.26 0.81 31.26
N LYS A 232 -8.95 -0.25 30.51
CA LYS A 232 -8.15 -0.20 29.28
C LYS A 232 -8.72 -1.07 28.17
N ARG A 233 -8.39 -0.72 26.92
CA ARG A 233 -8.68 -1.51 25.71
C ARG A 233 -7.35 -2.01 25.14
N GLU A 234 -7.01 -3.26 25.44
CA GLU A 234 -5.68 -3.81 25.13
C GLU A 234 -5.74 -4.80 23.96
N VAL A 235 -4.83 -4.63 23.00
CA VAL A 235 -4.65 -5.55 21.86
C VAL A 235 -3.16 -5.84 21.67
N THR A 236 -2.82 -6.99 21.08
CA THR A 236 -1.44 -7.32 20.71
C THR A 236 -1.32 -7.42 19.20
N LEU A 237 -0.35 -6.73 18.61
CA LEU A 237 -0.08 -6.73 17.17
C LEU A 237 1.29 -7.35 16.87
N VAL A 238 1.34 -8.17 15.82
CA VAL A 238 2.56 -8.58 15.12
C VAL A 238 2.37 -8.27 13.64
N GLY A 239 3.41 -7.77 12.97
CA GLY A 239 3.36 -7.31 11.58
C GLY A 239 2.98 -5.82 11.47
N GLU A 240 2.09 -5.47 10.55
CA GLU A 240 1.65 -4.11 10.31
C GLU A 240 0.13 -3.97 10.40
N GLY A 241 -0.30 -2.92 11.11
CA GLY A 241 -1.70 -2.57 11.30
C GLY A 241 -1.92 -1.06 11.25
N PHE A 242 -2.92 -0.64 10.47
CA PHE A 242 -3.45 0.72 10.50
C PHE A 242 -4.71 0.75 11.38
N PHE A 243 -4.70 1.63 12.38
CA PHE A 243 -5.71 1.71 13.42
C PHE A 243 -6.50 3.00 13.27
N GLU A 244 -7.83 2.89 13.28
CA GLU A 244 -8.78 3.99 13.47
C GLU A 244 -9.47 3.77 14.83
N VAL A 245 -8.91 4.37 15.89
CA VAL A 245 -9.39 4.10 17.27
C VAL A 245 -10.53 5.03 17.64
N VAL A 246 -11.64 4.45 18.12
CA VAL A 246 -12.77 5.19 18.66
C VAL A 246 -12.34 5.99 19.88
N LYS A 247 -12.68 7.28 19.89
CA LYS A 247 -12.32 8.19 20.97
C LYS A 247 -13.02 7.82 22.26
N ASN A 248 -12.24 7.49 23.28
CA ASN A 248 -12.68 7.24 24.65
C ASN A 248 -11.54 7.54 25.63
N SER A 249 -11.54 8.75 26.18
CA SER A 249 -10.50 9.19 27.12
C SER A 249 -10.60 8.52 28.50
N ALA A 250 -11.75 7.93 28.84
CA ALA A 250 -11.95 7.24 30.11
C ALA A 250 -11.42 5.80 30.08
N GLN A 251 -11.14 5.27 28.89
CA GLN A 251 -10.64 3.91 28.69
C GLN A 251 -9.57 3.91 27.57
N PRO A 252 -8.29 4.18 27.88
CA PRO A 252 -7.23 4.25 26.88
C PRO A 252 -7.11 2.97 26.06
N PHE A 253 -6.69 3.10 24.80
CA PHE A 253 -6.44 2.00 23.88
C PHE A 253 -4.94 1.75 23.79
N ILE A 254 -4.51 0.51 24.05
CA ILE A 254 -3.11 0.12 24.11
C ILE A 254 -2.85 -0.97 23.09
N VAL A 255 -1.88 -0.73 22.18
CA VAL A 255 -1.37 -1.73 21.26
C VAL A 255 -0.03 -2.22 21.78
N HIS A 256 0.01 -3.48 22.21
CA HIS A 256 1.22 -4.19 22.56
C HIS A 256 1.91 -4.71 21.31
N THR A 257 3.21 -4.50 21.20
CA THR A 257 4.08 -5.11 20.19
C THR A 257 5.28 -5.74 20.87
N GLU A 258 6.12 -6.47 20.15
CA GLU A 258 7.33 -7.06 20.74
C GLU A 258 8.31 -6.00 21.31
N GLY A 259 8.36 -4.81 20.70
CA GLY A 259 9.35 -3.78 21.03
C GLY A 259 8.83 -2.57 21.81
N GLN A 260 7.51 -2.36 21.84
CA GLN A 260 6.91 -1.17 22.45
C GLN A 260 5.40 -1.33 22.69
N ASP A 261 4.88 -0.51 23.60
CA ASP A 261 3.45 -0.30 23.80
C ASP A 261 3.07 1.10 23.29
N VAL A 262 1.98 1.18 22.53
CA VAL A 262 1.44 2.44 22.02
C VAL A 262 0.08 2.69 22.68
N GLU A 263 0.00 3.73 23.50
CA GLU A 263 -1.23 4.14 24.19
C GLU A 263 -1.85 5.38 23.50
N VAL A 264 -3.15 5.31 23.19
CA VAL A 264 -3.91 6.41 22.59
C VAL A 264 -5.31 6.51 23.20
N LEU A 265 -5.90 7.70 23.14
CA LEU A 265 -7.27 7.93 23.61
C LEU A 265 -8.32 7.91 22.50
N GLY A 266 -7.89 7.98 21.23
CA GLY A 266 -8.75 8.17 20.07
C GLY A 266 -7.99 8.86 18.95
N THR A 267 -7.34 8.09 18.10
CA THR A 267 -6.40 8.58 17.10
C THR A 267 -6.31 7.58 15.96
N THR A 268 -5.95 8.07 14.78
CA THR A 268 -5.64 7.24 13.63
C THR A 268 -4.12 7.16 13.46
N PHE A 269 -3.57 5.95 13.41
CA PHE A 269 -2.12 5.74 13.34
C PHE A 269 -1.78 4.39 12.69
N ASN A 270 -0.55 4.25 12.22
CA ASN A 270 -0.01 2.99 11.69
C ASN A 270 1.10 2.46 12.60
N ILE A 271 1.13 1.15 12.82
CA ILE A 271 2.25 0.46 13.47
C ILE A 271 2.80 -0.57 12.51
N ASN A 272 4.13 -0.58 12.31
CA ASN A 272 4.84 -1.57 11.53
C ASN A 272 5.95 -2.21 12.40
N THR A 273 5.90 -3.53 12.55
CA THR A 273 6.81 -4.32 13.40
C THR A 273 7.58 -5.39 12.63
N TYR A 274 7.55 -5.40 11.29
CA TYR A 274 8.22 -6.45 10.50
C TYR A 274 9.74 -6.51 10.73
N ASP A 275 10.36 -5.38 11.06
CA ASP A 275 11.79 -5.29 11.33
C ASP A 275 12.19 -5.85 12.70
N ALA A 276 11.22 -6.07 13.60
CA ALA A 276 11.48 -6.59 14.94
C ALA A 276 11.97 -8.05 14.94
N LYS A 277 11.74 -8.80 13.86
CA LYS A 277 12.38 -10.10 13.55
C LYS A 277 11.99 -10.54 12.14
N LYS A 278 12.99 -10.96 11.32
CA LYS A 278 12.77 -11.63 10.04
C LYS A 278 11.79 -12.80 10.17
N GLY A 279 10.52 -12.60 9.81
CA GLY A 279 9.57 -13.64 9.44
C GLY A 279 9.27 -14.71 10.50
N SER A 280 9.40 -14.42 11.79
CA SER A 280 8.93 -15.34 12.82
C SER A 280 7.40 -15.40 12.77
N LYS A 281 6.87 -16.59 12.49
CA LYS A 281 5.44 -16.87 12.71
C LYS A 281 5.13 -16.56 14.18
N PRO A 282 3.95 -16.00 14.47
CA PRO A 282 3.56 -15.81 15.86
C PRO A 282 3.45 -17.18 16.55
N HIS A 283 4.06 -17.29 17.73
CA HIS A 283 3.85 -18.38 18.67
C HIS A 283 3.00 -17.81 19.80
N TRP A 284 1.74 -18.24 19.86
CA TRP A 284 0.78 -17.89 20.90
C TRP A 284 0.74 -18.99 21.96
#